data_AF-A0A530H2A7-F1
#
_entry.id   AF-A0A530H2A7-F1
#
_cell.length_a   1.000
_cell.length_b   1.000
_cell.length_c   1.000
_cell.angle_alpha   90.00
_cell.angle_beta   90.00
_cell.angle_gamma   90.00
#
_symmetry.space_group_name_H-M   'P 1'
#
loop_
_entity.id
_entity.type
_entity.pdbx_description
1 polymer ?
#
loop_
_entity_poly.entity_id
_entity_poly.type
_entity_poly.pdbx_seq_one_letter_code
_entity_poly.pdbx_strand_id
1 'polypeptide(L)'
;MIDLALWLNPLNGAKPSGEDLRNDPAFHELERLTEPQVKVVHDGNSKPTSQSSPVDWTAVLEKAEELRPRGRDLRLLVIVARALANEEGLAGLAQGLTLIAKTLEQYWDTMHPALR
;
A
#
# COMPACT_ATOMS: atom_id res chain seq x y z
N MET A 1 11.21 -5.07 -6.58
CA MET A 1 10.49 -6.17 -7.25
C MET A 1 9.79 -6.98 -6.16
N ILE A 2 8.47 -7.17 -6.28
CA ILE A 2 7.70 -7.97 -5.32
C ILE A 2 7.66 -9.43 -5.73
N ASP A 3 7.54 -10.34 -4.76
CA ASP A 3 7.26 -11.75 -5.04
C ASP A 3 5.74 -11.94 -5.20
N LEU A 4 5.27 -11.97 -6.46
CA LEU A 4 3.84 -12.12 -6.75
C LEU A 4 3.24 -13.39 -6.11
N ALA A 5 4.00 -14.48 -5.97
CA ALA A 5 3.48 -15.71 -5.39
C ALA A 5 3.14 -15.52 -3.90
N LEU A 6 3.98 -14.80 -3.15
CA LEU A 6 3.73 -14.49 -1.74
C LEU A 6 2.48 -13.63 -1.53
N TRP A 7 2.16 -12.74 -2.47
CA TRP A 7 0.96 -11.92 -2.45
C TRP A 7 -0.30 -12.66 -2.90
N LEU A 8 -0.15 -13.70 -3.73
CA LEU A 8 -1.27 -14.47 -4.25
C LEU A 8 -1.63 -15.70 -3.40
N ASN A 9 -0.73 -16.17 -2.53
CA ASN A 9 -1.01 -17.27 -1.61
C ASN A 9 -2.22 -16.97 -0.68
N PRO A 10 -3.09 -17.95 -0.40
CA PRO A 10 -4.22 -17.75 0.51
C PRO A 10 -3.73 -17.41 1.92
N LEU A 11 -4.33 -16.40 2.55
CA LEU A 11 -3.86 -15.84 3.83
C LEU A 11 -4.28 -16.66 5.06
N ASN A 12 -5.46 -17.29 5.00
CA ASN A 12 -5.96 -18.17 6.06
C ASN A 12 -6.99 -19.16 5.47
N GLY A 13 -6.89 -20.45 5.75
CA GLY A 13 -7.68 -21.49 5.07
C GLY A 13 -9.19 -21.27 5.11
N ALA A 14 -9.73 -20.75 6.22
CA ALA A 14 -11.17 -20.43 6.34
C ALA A 14 -11.55 -19.03 5.82
N LYS A 15 -10.57 -18.15 5.59
CA LYS A 15 -10.74 -16.78 5.08
C LYS A 15 -9.59 -16.48 4.10
N PRO A 16 -9.70 -16.86 2.83
CA PRO A 16 -8.57 -16.79 1.89
C PRO A 16 -8.04 -15.36 1.67
N SER A 17 -8.86 -14.35 1.94
CA SER A 17 -8.52 -12.91 1.89
C SER A 17 -8.20 -12.28 3.26
N GLY A 18 -8.14 -13.04 4.35
CA GLY A 18 -7.81 -12.52 5.67
C GLY A 18 -8.85 -11.53 6.23
N GLU A 19 -8.39 -10.59 7.05
CA GLU A 19 -9.24 -9.62 7.76
C GLU A 19 -9.41 -8.30 6.98
N ASP A 20 -10.52 -7.57 7.22
CA ASP A 20 -10.75 -6.23 6.67
C ASP A 20 -9.81 -5.22 7.36
N LEU A 21 -8.94 -4.57 6.59
CA LEU A 21 -7.91 -3.65 7.10
C LEU A 21 -8.42 -2.22 7.33
N ARG A 22 -9.71 -1.93 7.08
CA ARG A 22 -10.29 -0.57 7.10
C ARG A 22 -10.00 0.23 8.37
N ASN A 23 -10.01 -0.41 9.53
CA ASN A 23 -9.80 0.25 10.83
C ASN A 23 -8.45 -0.13 11.45
N ASP A 24 -7.55 -0.72 10.66
CA ASP A 24 -6.26 -1.16 11.15
C ASP A 24 -5.32 0.03 11.30
N PRO A 25 -4.76 0.29 12.50
CA PRO A 25 -3.82 1.40 12.69
C PRO A 25 -2.60 1.33 11.77
N ALA A 26 -2.14 0.13 11.41
CA ALA A 26 -1.02 -0.03 10.49
C ALA A 26 -1.42 0.31 9.04
N PHE A 27 -2.68 0.12 8.66
CA PHE A 27 -3.19 0.55 7.35
C PHE A 27 -3.32 2.08 7.29
N HIS A 28 -3.80 2.72 8.36
CA HIS A 28 -3.83 4.18 8.42
C HIS A 28 -2.43 4.81 8.37
N GLU A 29 -1.45 4.17 9.00
CA GLU A 29 -0.06 4.61 8.89
C GLU A 29 0.47 4.45 7.45
N LEU A 30 0.13 3.36 6.76
CA LEU A 30 0.45 3.19 5.33
C LEU A 30 -0.15 4.34 4.51
N GLU A 31 -1.43 4.66 4.70
CA GLU A 31 -2.09 5.77 4.00
C GLU A 31 -1.35 7.09 4.22
N ARG A 32 -0.96 7.37 5.48
CA ARG A 32 -0.19 8.57 5.85
C ARG A 32 1.17 8.64 5.18
N LEU A 33 1.85 7.50 5.00
CA LEU A 33 3.14 7.44 4.30
C LEU A 33 3.01 7.82 2.81
N THR A 34 1.83 7.65 2.20
CA THR A 34 1.62 8.03 0.79
C THR A 34 1.42 9.53 0.56
N GLU A 35 1.38 10.32 1.64
CA GLU A 35 1.22 11.77 1.60
C GLU A 35 2.58 12.49 1.78
N PRO A 36 2.86 13.55 0.99
CA PRO A 36 4.03 14.39 1.18
C PRO A 36 4.07 14.97 2.60
N GLN A 37 5.22 14.86 3.26
CA GLN A 37 5.38 15.36 4.61
C GLN A 37 5.73 16.84 4.58
N VAL A 38 4.86 17.68 5.16
CA VAL A 38 5.10 19.12 5.29
C VAL A 38 5.68 19.42 6.67
N LYS A 39 6.92 19.90 6.70
CA LYS A 39 7.58 20.38 7.92
C LYS A 39 7.59 21.91 7.92
N VAL A 40 7.08 22.51 8.99
CA VAL A 40 7.18 23.95 9.22
C VAL A 40 8.47 24.22 9.98
N VAL A 41 9.43 24.87 9.32
CA VAL A 41 10.71 25.23 9.92
C VAL A 41 10.60 26.65 10.47
N HIS A 42 10.88 26.80 11.77
CA HIS A 42 11.01 28.09 12.44
C HIS A 42 12.49 28.34 12.66
N ASP A 43 13.10 29.16 11.81
CA ASP A 43 14.44 29.66 12.04
C ASP A 43 14.29 30.97 12.81
N GLY A 44 14.85 31.06 14.02
CA GLY A 44 14.44 31.97 15.12
C GLY A 44 14.35 33.48 14.84
N ASN A 45 14.66 33.94 13.62
CA ASN A 45 14.54 35.33 13.17
C ASN A 45 13.74 35.51 11.86
N SER A 46 13.11 34.46 11.31
CA SER A 46 12.43 34.46 10.01
C SER A 46 10.96 34.02 10.11
N LYS A 47 10.13 34.45 9.15
CA LYS A 47 8.75 33.92 9.03
C LYS A 47 8.82 32.40 8.82
N PRO A 48 7.91 31.61 9.44
CA PRO A 48 7.88 30.18 9.26
C PRO A 48 7.79 29.82 7.77
N THR A 49 8.63 28.88 7.34
CA THR A 49 8.62 28.36 5.96
C THR A 49 8.22 26.90 5.97
N SER A 50 7.38 26.50 5.03
CA SER A 50 6.95 25.12 4.85
C SER A 50 7.86 24.43 3.84
N GLN A 51 8.49 23.33 4.23
CA GLN A 51 9.24 22.45 3.34
C GLN A 51 8.48 21.13 3.20
N SER A 52 8.21 20.73 1.96
CA SER A 52 7.62 19.42 1.66
C SER A 52 8.72 18.44 1.29
N SER A 53 8.79 17.32 2.00
CA SER A 53 9.60 16.17 1.57
C SER A 53 8.78 15.30 0.61
N PRO A 54 9.42 14.73 -0.44
CA PRO A 54 8.75 13.76 -1.30
C PRO A 54 8.37 12.51 -0.49
N VAL A 55 7.43 11.74 -1.04
CA VAL A 55 7.02 10.45 -0.48
C VAL A 55 8.17 9.45 -0.60
N ASP A 56 8.43 8.71 0.48
CA ASP A 56 9.36 7.59 0.51
C ASP A 56 8.62 6.31 0.08
N TRP A 57 8.72 5.98 -1.21
CA TRP A 57 8.02 4.82 -1.77
C TRP A 57 8.60 3.48 -1.34
N THR A 58 9.90 3.44 -1.01
CA THR A 58 10.52 2.24 -0.41
C THR A 58 9.85 1.95 0.95
N ALA A 59 9.69 2.97 1.81
CA ALA A 59 9.01 2.82 3.11
C ALA A 59 7.53 2.42 2.96
N VAL A 60 6.84 2.93 1.92
CA VAL A 60 5.46 2.50 1.59
C VAL A 60 5.41 1.01 1.23
N LEU A 61 6.36 0.51 0.43
CA LEU A 61 6.42 -0.91 0.06
C LEU A 61 6.74 -1.80 1.27
N GLU A 62 7.69 -1.41 2.11
CA GLU A 62 8.01 -2.13 3.36
C GLU A 62 6.78 -2.22 4.27
N LYS A 63 6.07 -1.11 4.45
CA LYS A 63 4.86 -1.08 5.27
C LYS A 63 3.72 -1.93 4.69
N ALA A 64 3.58 -1.94 3.36
CA ALA A 64 2.59 -2.76 2.68
C ALA A 64 2.90 -4.26 2.83
N GLU A 65 4.17 -4.66 2.79
CA GLU A 65 4.62 -6.04 2.98
C GLU A 65 4.30 -6.56 4.40
N GLU A 66 4.38 -5.70 5.43
CA GLU A 66 3.93 -6.03 6.80
C GLU A 66 2.42 -6.33 6.88
N LEU A 67 1.61 -5.66 6.05
CA LEU A 67 0.15 -5.82 6.02
C LEU A 67 -0.30 -7.00 5.16
N ARG A 68 0.48 -7.40 4.15
CA ARG A 68 0.19 -8.52 3.24
C ARG A 68 -0.31 -9.79 3.94
N PRO A 69 0.31 -10.31 5.01
CA PRO A 69 -0.15 -11.55 5.65
C PRO A 69 -1.48 -11.38 6.41
N ARG A 70 -1.96 -10.15 6.63
CA ARG A 70 -3.11 -9.85 7.51
C ARG A 70 -4.42 -9.77 6.74
N GLY A 71 -4.41 -9.14 5.57
CA GLY A 71 -5.61 -8.88 4.79
C GLY A 71 -5.32 -8.59 3.33
N ARG A 72 -6.15 -9.16 2.46
CA ARG A 72 -6.14 -8.95 1.01
C ARG A 72 -7.16 -7.87 0.71
N ASP A 73 -6.68 -6.65 0.52
CA ASP A 73 -7.49 -5.45 0.34
C ASP A 73 -7.12 -4.75 -0.95
N LEU A 74 -8.10 -4.44 -1.82
CA LEU A 74 -7.87 -3.77 -3.09
C LEU A 74 -7.18 -2.41 -2.91
N ARG A 75 -7.47 -1.70 -1.81
CA ARG A 75 -6.82 -0.41 -1.51
C ARG A 75 -5.33 -0.60 -1.21
N LEU A 76 -4.97 -1.67 -0.48
CA LEU A 76 -3.57 -2.06 -0.27
C LEU A 76 -2.88 -2.30 -1.61
N LEU A 77 -3.49 -3.09 -2.49
CA LEU A 77 -2.92 -3.45 -3.78
C LEU A 77 -2.73 -2.23 -4.70
N VAL A 78 -3.65 -1.26 -4.65
CA VAL A 78 -3.51 0.02 -5.39
C VAL A 78 -2.34 0.84 -4.85
N ILE A 79 -2.16 0.91 -3.52
CA ILE A 79 -1.00 1.59 -2.92
C ILE A 79 0.30 0.91 -3.35
N VAL A 80 0.35 -0.43 -3.33
CA VAL A 80 1.52 -1.21 -3.80
C VAL A 80 1.80 -0.92 -5.27
N ALA A 81 0.78 -0.93 -6.14
CA ALA A 81 0.96 -0.64 -7.56
C ALA A 81 1.49 0.78 -7.81
N ARG A 82 1.00 1.77 -7.05
CA ARG A 82 1.50 3.15 -7.10
C ARG A 82 2.94 3.23 -6.62
N ALA A 83 3.30 2.57 -5.52
CA ALA A 83 4.65 2.59 -4.99
C ALA A 83 5.65 1.91 -5.96
N LEU A 84 5.29 0.76 -6.53
CA LEU A 84 6.08 0.10 -7.56
C LEU A 84 6.27 0.98 -8.80
N ALA A 85 5.23 1.69 -9.23
CA ALA A 85 5.33 2.60 -10.37
C ALA A 85 6.31 3.76 -10.13
N ASN A 86 6.44 4.23 -8.88
CA ASN A 86 7.38 5.29 -8.54
C ASN A 86 8.82 4.77 -8.37
N GLU A 87 9.00 3.55 -7.87
CA GLU A 87 10.33 2.95 -7.67
C GLU A 87 10.92 2.36 -8.97
N GLU A 88 10.09 1.75 -9.81
CA GLU A 88 10.51 0.94 -10.95
C GLU A 88 9.91 1.40 -12.29
N GLY A 89 9.20 2.53 -12.31
CA GLY A 89 8.56 3.07 -13.51
C GLY A 89 7.49 2.15 -14.09
N LEU A 90 7.43 2.06 -15.43
CA LEU A 90 6.42 1.25 -16.13
C LEU A 90 6.52 -0.25 -15.81
N ALA A 91 7.72 -0.76 -15.53
CA ALA A 91 7.91 -2.16 -15.15
C ALA A 91 7.28 -2.46 -13.78
N GLY A 92 7.41 -1.54 -12.83
CA GLY A 92 6.74 -1.63 -11.53
C GLY A 92 5.22 -1.50 -11.64
N LEU A 93 4.74 -0.56 -12.46
CA LEU A 93 3.31 -0.41 -12.72
C LEU A 93 2.71 -1.69 -13.31
N ALA A 94 3.37 -2.32 -14.28
CA ALA A 94 2.93 -3.58 -14.86
C ALA A 94 2.84 -4.71 -13.84
N GLN A 95 3.81 -4.81 -12.91
CA GLN A 95 3.77 -5.77 -11.80
C GLN A 95 2.58 -5.52 -10.87
N GLY A 96 2.36 -4.27 -10.46
CA GLY A 96 1.25 -3.89 -9.59
C GLY A 96 -0.12 -4.17 -10.22
N LEU A 97 -0.30 -3.83 -11.49
CA LEU A 97 -1.53 -4.13 -12.24
C LEU A 97 -1.75 -5.64 -12.40
N THR A 98 -0.68 -6.41 -12.65
CA THR A 98 -0.75 -7.87 -12.70
C THR A 98 -1.19 -8.46 -11.36
N LEU A 99 -0.66 -7.93 -10.25
CA LEU A 99 -1.06 -8.34 -8.91
C LEU A 99 -2.55 -8.06 -8.64
N ILE A 100 -3.03 -6.87 -9.00
CA ILE A 100 -4.45 -6.50 -8.86
C ILE A 100 -5.33 -7.43 -9.68
N ALA A 101 -5.02 -7.60 -10.98
CA ALA A 101 -5.82 -8.43 -11.88
C ALA A 101 -5.91 -9.89 -11.38
N LYS A 102 -4.78 -10.50 -11.04
CA LYS A 102 -4.74 -11.89 -10.53
C LYS A 102 -5.45 -12.04 -9.19
N THR A 103 -5.37 -11.04 -8.32
CA THR A 103 -6.07 -11.06 -7.04
C THR A 103 -7.58 -10.99 -7.23
N LEU A 104 -8.05 -10.13 -8.13
CA LEU A 104 -9.46 -10.06 -8.51
C LEU A 104 -9.96 -11.38 -9.09
N GLU A 105 -9.22 -11.97 -10.03
CA GLU A 105 -9.57 -13.27 -10.64
C GLU A 105 -9.68 -14.40 -9.61
N GLN A 106 -8.81 -14.44 -8.60
CA GLN A 106 -8.72 -15.55 -7.66
C GLN A 106 -9.58 -15.38 -6.41
N TYR A 107 -9.83 -14.14 -5.97
CA TYR A 107 -10.38 -13.89 -4.62
C TYR A 107 -11.53 -12.89 -4.58
N TRP A 108 -12.12 -12.53 -5.73
CA TRP A 108 -13.22 -11.57 -5.84
C TRP A 108 -14.26 -11.66 -4.72
N ASP A 109 -14.79 -12.86 -4.47
CA ASP A 109 -15.91 -13.08 -3.53
C ASP A 109 -15.54 -12.83 -2.05
N THR A 110 -14.25 -12.83 -1.72
CA THR A 110 -13.76 -12.72 -0.34
C THR A 110 -12.90 -11.49 -0.09
N MET A 111 -12.52 -10.78 -1.15
CA MET A 111 -11.57 -9.67 -1.09
C MET A 111 -12.17 -8.46 -0.36
N HIS A 112 -11.30 -7.72 0.34
CA HIS A 112 -11.68 -6.48 1.00
C HIS A 112 -11.44 -5.25 0.10
N PRO A 113 -12.18 -4.14 0.31
CA PRO A 113 -13.44 -4.11 1.05
C PRO A 113 -14.52 -4.90 0.30
N ALA A 114 -15.32 -5.69 1.02
CA ALA A 114 -16.42 -6.43 0.42
C ALA A 114 -17.47 -5.48 -0.19
N LEU A 115 -18.06 -5.90 -1.32
CA LEU A 115 -19.23 -5.23 -1.89
C LEU A 115 -20.38 -5.27 -0.88
N ARG A 116 -21.07 -4.15 -0.72
CA ARG A 116 -22.22 -3.98 0.16
C ARG A 116 -23.44 -3.53 -0.63
#